data_AF-A0AAV6V2Q7-F1
#
_entry.id   AF-A0AAV6V2Q7-F1
#
_cell.length_a   1.000
_cell.length_b   1.000
_cell.length_c   1.000
_cell.angle_alpha   90.00
_cell.angle_beta   90.00
_cell.angle_gamma   90.00
#
_symmetry.space_group_name_H-M   'P 1'
#
loop_
_entity.id
_entity.type
_entity.pdbx_description
1 polymer ?
#
loop_
_entity_poly.entity_id
_entity_poly.type
_entity_poly.pdbx_seq_one_letter_code
_entity_poly.pdbx_strand_id
1 'polypeptide(L)'
;MTYVEVCKMYRLLLEIIVKLDSVMSLSVLLCLTRCFMEFFRSLTMFFKYLKDVHKINLVACALLYALESCILYVAIVLFADKLQDDCNGLRKSLLRHTEKKEQNVEKAVEKCSQLFEDKKDIKLTAWRILRLQKRLLFTTVTSLVTMASSPLLLAATTALLFFTTFHVKQETKDGERSKPVEQTVCTTESCLKSAGTILDRLDQTVHPCKDFYQFACGNYIRRTVLPENIDVISVTQNMEDEVLMIIFRALESPTLYRTGGSLIKAKMLYETCMNSDTLEDDSVQVLRLFLSERGVGHWPVLDADWSSGDMNLEWRLAMLFVHHAPVFFHMYADAPSFSPEYILNIYPASSPLGAKEVSGPDRERIFEAYHKLLIETLRLLGVAEVRVQADSFDIIGFELQFSMITNISQNCLAHPKRESNGTFADDDKLYNMTVDDLEYHIPQIKWSRLMSYVFRNLGLALDTSNLYVMVHCKEYFMHLGTLLSNTPPRTLANYMSWKFVLGYMSFMSMPFRQIFQDYTLLTPELKHSKLKTYTSRWKGCVSLVGSWFGNAIAAYYARQGYPREVDEKV
;
A
#
# COMPACT_ATOMS: atom_id res chain seq x y z
N MET A 1 7.29 -40.74 -28.12
CA MET A 1 6.76 -40.88 -29.49
C MET A 1 7.86 -41.39 -30.38
N THR A 2 7.65 -42.53 -31.05
CA THR A 2 8.60 -43.04 -32.04
C THR A 2 8.43 -42.30 -33.38
N TYR A 3 9.49 -42.20 -34.19
CA TYR A 3 9.47 -41.51 -35.49
C TYR A 3 8.30 -41.95 -36.40
N VAL A 4 7.93 -43.23 -36.30
CA VAL A 4 6.82 -43.83 -37.05
C VAL A 4 5.45 -43.27 -36.62
N GLU A 5 5.25 -42.96 -35.33
CA GLU A 5 4.02 -42.35 -34.81
C GLU A 5 3.91 -40.87 -35.23
N VAL A 6 5.05 -40.17 -35.28
CA VAL A 6 5.12 -38.79 -35.76
C VAL A 6 4.80 -38.70 -37.25
N CYS A 7 5.32 -39.63 -38.07
CA CYS A 7 4.99 -39.71 -39.49
C CYS A 7 3.51 -40.03 -39.75
N LYS A 8 2.88 -40.85 -38.89
CA LYS A 8 1.43 -41.12 -38.95
C LYS A 8 0.61 -39.87 -38.63
N MET A 9 0.98 -39.13 -37.59
CA MET A 9 0.31 -37.86 -37.28
C MET A 9 0.51 -36.83 -38.39
N TYR A 10 1.71 -36.75 -38.99
CA TYR A 10 1.99 -35.84 -40.10
C TYR A 10 1.15 -36.13 -41.34
N ARG A 11 0.96 -37.41 -41.68
CA ARG A 11 0.08 -37.81 -42.80
C ARG A 11 -1.38 -37.49 -42.52
N LEU A 12 -1.86 -37.75 -41.30
CA LEU A 12 -3.23 -37.43 -40.90
C LEU A 12 -3.49 -35.91 -40.97
N LEU A 13 -2.49 -35.11 -40.58
CA LEU A 13 -2.56 -33.66 -40.57
C LEU A 13 -2.50 -33.08 -41.99
N LEU A 14 -1.69 -33.66 -42.88
CA LEU A 14 -1.68 -33.33 -44.31
C LEU A 14 -3.00 -33.68 -45.00
N GLU A 15 -3.60 -34.83 -44.69
CA GLU A 15 -4.91 -35.21 -45.24
C GLU A 15 -6.03 -34.27 -44.77
N ILE A 16 -5.95 -33.76 -43.53
CA ILE A 16 -6.89 -32.76 -43.00
C ILE A 16 -6.70 -31.41 -43.68
N ILE A 17 -5.45 -30.97 -43.89
CA ILE A 17 -5.14 -29.70 -44.57
C ILE A 17 -5.58 -29.71 -46.03
N VAL A 18 -5.35 -30.81 -46.75
CA VAL A 18 -5.78 -30.96 -48.16
C VAL A 18 -7.30 -30.99 -48.27
N LYS A 19 -8.02 -31.56 -47.29
CA LYS A 19 -9.50 -31.50 -47.23
C LYS A 19 -10.04 -30.11 -46.87
N LEU A 20 -9.27 -29.29 -46.15
CA LEU A 20 -9.64 -27.92 -45.79
C LEU A 20 -9.35 -26.90 -46.90
N ASP A 21 -8.37 -27.20 -47.77
CA ASP A 21 -7.99 -26.39 -48.94
C ASP A 21 -9.14 -26.22 -49.95
N SER A 22 -10.06 -27.19 -50.02
CA SER A 22 -11.24 -27.10 -50.91
C SER A 22 -12.40 -26.28 -50.34
N VAL A 23 -12.30 -25.74 -49.12
CA VAL A 23 -13.43 -25.07 -48.42
C VAL A 23 -13.10 -23.66 -47.91
N MET A 24 -11.83 -23.27 -47.78
CA MET A 24 -11.46 -22.00 -47.14
C MET A 24 -10.61 -21.08 -48.02
N SER A 25 -10.82 -19.76 -47.92
CA SER A 25 -10.04 -18.77 -48.68
C SER A 25 -8.59 -18.69 -48.20
N LEU A 26 -7.67 -18.40 -49.13
CA LEU A 26 -6.20 -18.33 -48.93
C LEU A 26 -5.78 -17.49 -47.71
N SER A 27 -6.60 -16.52 -47.31
CA SER A 27 -6.39 -15.65 -46.15
C SER A 27 -6.52 -16.38 -44.79
N VAL A 28 -7.36 -17.41 -44.69
CA VAL A 28 -7.49 -18.23 -43.46
C VAL A 28 -6.36 -19.25 -43.36
N LEU A 29 -5.90 -19.77 -44.50
CA LEU A 29 -4.70 -20.61 -44.59
C LEU A 29 -3.47 -19.87 -44.05
N LEU A 30 -3.36 -18.55 -44.33
CA LEU A 30 -2.30 -17.67 -43.84
C LEU A 30 -2.38 -17.38 -42.32
N CYS A 31 -3.59 -17.35 -41.74
CA CYS A 31 -3.77 -17.26 -40.28
C CYS A 31 -3.43 -18.58 -39.57
N LEU A 32 -3.81 -19.72 -40.15
CA LEU A 32 -3.48 -21.04 -39.61
C LEU A 32 -1.98 -21.31 -39.67
N THR A 33 -1.30 -20.92 -40.75
CA THR A 33 0.17 -20.97 -40.81
C THR A 33 0.82 -20.12 -39.73
N ARG A 34 0.27 -18.94 -39.43
CA ARG A 34 0.75 -18.11 -38.31
C ARG A 34 0.56 -18.78 -36.93
N CYS A 35 -0.56 -19.47 -36.69
CA CYS A 35 -0.76 -20.25 -35.47
C CYS A 35 0.18 -21.47 -35.38
N PHE A 36 0.42 -22.15 -36.49
CA PHE A 36 1.41 -23.24 -36.56
C PHE A 36 2.84 -22.75 -36.27
N MET A 37 3.20 -21.56 -36.76
CA MET A 37 4.50 -20.96 -36.52
C MET A 37 4.74 -20.59 -35.05
N GLU A 38 3.70 -20.13 -34.33
CA GLU A 38 3.79 -19.85 -32.89
C GLU A 38 3.84 -21.14 -32.04
N PHE A 39 3.18 -22.22 -32.49
CA PHE A 39 3.31 -23.55 -31.88
C PHE A 39 4.74 -24.10 -32.01
N PHE A 40 5.34 -24.00 -33.21
CA PHE A 40 6.73 -24.42 -33.43
C PHE A 40 7.74 -23.52 -32.71
N ARG A 41 7.48 -22.21 -32.60
CA ARG A 41 8.28 -21.29 -31.79
C ARG A 41 8.30 -21.67 -30.31
N SER A 42 7.15 -22.07 -29.77
CA SER A 42 7.01 -22.56 -28.39
C SER A 42 7.73 -23.90 -28.18
N LEU A 43 7.63 -24.81 -29.17
CA LEU A 43 8.34 -26.09 -29.17
C LEU A 43 9.87 -25.90 -29.27
N THR A 44 10.32 -24.90 -30.03
CA THR A 44 11.75 -24.55 -30.18
C THR A 44 12.30 -23.94 -28.88
N MET A 45 11.52 -23.14 -28.17
CA MET A 45 11.86 -22.62 -26.83
C MET A 45 11.93 -23.76 -25.79
N PHE A 46 11.02 -24.74 -25.88
CA PHE A 46 11.03 -25.94 -25.05
C PHE A 46 12.29 -26.80 -25.28
N PHE A 47 12.69 -27.00 -26.54
CA PHE A 47 13.94 -27.71 -26.88
C PHE A 47 15.20 -26.89 -26.58
N LYS A 48 15.14 -25.55 -26.63
CA LYS A 48 16.24 -24.66 -26.20
C LYS A 48 16.56 -24.77 -24.71
N TYR A 49 15.60 -25.23 -23.90
CA TYR A 49 15.78 -25.51 -22.48
C TYR A 49 16.42 -26.89 -22.21
N LEU A 50 16.49 -27.75 -23.23
CA LEU A 50 17.13 -29.06 -23.18
C LEU A 50 18.41 -29.07 -24.03
N LYS A 51 19.51 -28.62 -23.41
CA LYS A 51 20.93 -28.97 -23.64
C LYS A 51 21.47 -28.94 -25.09
N ASP A 52 22.45 -28.04 -25.28
CA ASP A 52 23.68 -28.16 -26.08
C ASP A 52 23.65 -28.92 -27.43
N VAL A 53 23.93 -28.18 -28.53
CA VAL A 53 25.02 -28.43 -29.52
C VAL A 53 24.73 -27.79 -30.90
N HIS A 54 25.75 -27.07 -31.39
CA HIS A 54 26.11 -26.63 -32.75
C HIS A 54 25.32 -25.53 -33.52
N LYS A 55 26.06 -24.43 -33.70
CA LYS A 55 25.80 -23.25 -34.54
C LYS A 55 26.09 -23.57 -36.02
N ILE A 56 25.05 -23.77 -36.83
CA ILE A 56 25.02 -23.52 -38.30
C ILE A 56 23.55 -23.49 -38.76
N ASN A 57 22.69 -24.34 -38.18
CA ASN A 57 21.25 -24.35 -38.46
C ASN A 57 20.56 -23.03 -38.06
N LEU A 58 21.11 -22.30 -37.09
CA LEU A 58 20.55 -21.04 -36.60
C LEU A 58 20.61 -19.91 -37.63
N VAL A 59 21.66 -19.89 -38.47
CA VAL A 59 21.84 -18.87 -39.52
C VAL A 59 20.97 -19.19 -40.73
N ALA A 60 20.88 -20.46 -41.11
CA ALA A 60 20.00 -20.90 -42.20
C ALA A 60 18.52 -20.66 -41.88
N CYS A 61 18.09 -20.95 -40.65
CA CYS A 61 16.73 -20.61 -40.21
C CYS A 61 16.50 -19.10 -40.24
N ALA A 62 17.40 -18.29 -39.68
CA ALA A 62 17.24 -16.83 -39.67
C ALA A 62 17.13 -16.23 -41.09
N LEU A 63 17.87 -16.78 -42.06
CA LEU A 63 17.82 -16.35 -43.46
C LEU A 63 16.52 -16.76 -44.15
N LEU A 64 16.02 -17.99 -43.92
CA LEU A 64 14.72 -18.43 -44.41
C LEU A 64 13.58 -17.58 -43.84
N TYR A 65 13.64 -17.27 -42.54
CA TYR A 65 12.69 -16.39 -41.86
C TYR A 65 12.68 -14.96 -42.43
N ALA A 66 13.85 -14.41 -42.76
CA ALA A 66 13.95 -13.09 -43.38
C ALA A 66 13.36 -13.09 -44.80
N LEU A 67 13.63 -14.14 -45.58
CA LEU A 67 13.13 -14.27 -46.96
C LEU A 67 11.60 -14.39 -46.99
N GLU A 68 11.05 -15.23 -46.10
CA GLU A 68 9.62 -15.48 -46.00
C GLU A 68 8.85 -14.24 -45.51
N SER A 69 9.43 -13.50 -44.55
CA SER A 69 8.88 -12.22 -44.08
C SER A 69 8.84 -11.16 -45.21
N CYS A 70 9.85 -11.13 -46.08
CA CYS A 70 9.87 -10.24 -47.24
C CYS A 70 8.78 -10.59 -48.26
N ILE A 71 8.58 -11.88 -48.57
CA ILE A 71 7.57 -12.33 -49.53
C ILE A 71 6.16 -12.00 -49.02
N LEU A 72 5.90 -12.28 -47.74
CA LEU A 72 4.61 -11.99 -47.11
C LEU A 72 4.30 -10.49 -47.11
N TYR A 73 5.32 -9.65 -46.89
CA TYR A 73 5.18 -8.20 -46.89
C TYR A 73 4.91 -7.63 -48.29
N VAL A 74 5.56 -8.17 -49.32
CA VAL A 74 5.29 -7.80 -50.72
C VAL A 74 3.88 -8.18 -51.13
N ALA A 75 3.39 -9.36 -50.72
CA ALA A 75 2.01 -9.77 -50.97
C ALA A 75 1.00 -8.81 -50.31
N ILE A 76 1.22 -8.41 -49.06
CA ILE A 76 0.33 -7.47 -48.35
C ILE A 76 0.26 -6.12 -49.07
N VAL A 77 1.39 -5.61 -49.59
CA VAL A 77 1.41 -4.32 -50.30
C VAL A 77 0.70 -4.41 -51.66
N LEU A 78 0.86 -5.53 -52.39
CA LEU A 78 0.26 -5.72 -53.71
C LEU A 78 -1.25 -5.94 -53.65
N PHE A 79 -1.77 -6.54 -52.58
CA PHE A 79 -3.21 -6.83 -52.42
C PHE A 79 -3.97 -5.82 -51.54
N ALA A 80 -3.29 -4.78 -51.03
CA ALA A 80 -3.87 -3.77 -50.13
C ALA A 80 -5.10 -3.04 -50.73
N ASP A 81 -5.07 -2.74 -52.04
CA ASP A 81 -6.17 -2.02 -52.70
C ASP A 81 -7.44 -2.91 -52.77
N LYS A 82 -7.27 -4.19 -53.10
CA LYS A 82 -8.38 -5.15 -53.14
C LYS A 82 -8.95 -5.45 -51.75
N LEU A 83 -8.09 -5.50 -50.74
CA LEU A 83 -8.49 -5.64 -49.34
C LEU A 83 -9.34 -4.45 -48.86
N GLN A 84 -8.99 -3.23 -49.30
CA GLN A 84 -9.75 -2.02 -49.00
C GLN A 84 -11.14 -2.06 -49.63
N ASP A 85 -11.23 -2.52 -50.89
CA ASP A 85 -12.50 -2.65 -51.61
C ASP A 85 -13.43 -3.69 -50.98
N ASP A 86 -12.90 -4.85 -50.59
CA ASP A 86 -13.67 -5.91 -49.93
C ASP A 86 -14.17 -5.47 -48.54
N CYS A 87 -13.35 -4.74 -47.78
CA CYS A 87 -13.77 -4.16 -46.49
C CYS A 87 -14.86 -3.10 -46.66
N ASN A 88 -14.76 -2.26 -47.69
CA ASN A 88 -15.80 -1.28 -48.03
C ASN A 88 -17.11 -1.95 -48.48
N GLY A 89 -17.02 -3.08 -49.19
CA GLY A 89 -18.17 -3.91 -49.56
C GLY A 89 -18.88 -4.53 -48.35
N LEU A 90 -18.10 -5.09 -47.42
CA LEU A 90 -18.62 -5.66 -46.17
C LEU A 90 -19.29 -4.61 -45.28
N ARG A 91 -18.70 -3.41 -45.17
CA ARG A 91 -19.27 -2.25 -44.47
C ARG A 91 -20.65 -1.88 -45.02
N LYS A 92 -20.79 -1.80 -46.35
CA LYS A 92 -22.08 -1.51 -47.01
C LYS A 92 -23.13 -2.60 -46.75
N SER A 93 -22.70 -3.87 -46.63
CA SER A 93 -23.62 -4.98 -46.36
C SER A 93 -24.13 -4.98 -44.92
N LEU A 94 -23.22 -4.72 -43.95
CA LEU A 94 -23.55 -4.64 -42.52
C LEU A 94 -24.51 -3.49 -42.20
N LEU A 95 -24.30 -2.31 -42.78
CA LEU A 95 -25.18 -1.14 -42.57
C LEU A 95 -26.58 -1.30 -43.16
N ARG A 96 -26.79 -2.21 -44.13
CA ARG A 96 -28.14 -2.50 -44.66
C ARG A 96 -28.96 -3.42 -43.77
N HIS A 97 -28.34 -4.22 -42.89
CA HIS A 97 -29.06 -5.17 -42.03
C HIS A 97 -29.49 -4.57 -40.68
N THR A 98 -29.09 -3.33 -40.38
CA THR A 98 -29.35 -2.63 -39.11
C THR A 98 -30.63 -1.79 -39.05
N GLU A 99 -31.54 -1.90 -40.03
CA GLU A 99 -32.83 -1.15 -40.00
C GLU A 99 -33.82 -1.62 -38.91
N LYS A 100 -33.55 -2.72 -38.19
CA LYS A 100 -34.33 -3.11 -37.00
C LYS A 100 -33.65 -2.62 -35.71
N LYS A 101 -34.28 -1.59 -35.14
CA LYS A 101 -33.91 -0.80 -33.94
C LYS A 101 -33.51 -1.64 -32.70
N GLU A 102 -32.22 -1.93 -32.55
CA GLU A 102 -31.60 -2.18 -31.24
C GLU A 102 -30.35 -1.31 -31.07
N GLN A 103 -30.42 -0.39 -30.09
CA GLN A 103 -29.42 0.65 -29.81
C GLN A 103 -28.02 0.11 -29.46
N ASN A 104 -27.95 -1.16 -29.03
CA ASN A 104 -26.70 -1.84 -28.69
C ASN A 104 -25.99 -2.44 -29.92
N VAL A 105 -26.74 -2.86 -30.94
CA VAL A 105 -26.18 -3.38 -32.20
C VAL A 105 -25.63 -2.23 -33.04
N GLU A 106 -26.32 -1.09 -33.05
CA GLU A 106 -25.87 0.13 -33.73
C GLU A 106 -24.54 0.63 -33.15
N LYS A 107 -24.40 0.67 -31.82
CA LYS A 107 -23.12 1.01 -31.14
C LYS A 107 -22.00 0.01 -31.39
N ALA A 108 -22.31 -1.28 -31.53
CA ALA A 108 -21.32 -2.31 -31.84
C ALA A 108 -20.84 -2.22 -33.30
N VAL A 109 -21.77 -1.96 -34.23
CA VAL A 109 -21.46 -1.69 -35.64
C VAL A 109 -20.69 -0.38 -35.79
N GLU A 110 -21.00 0.65 -35.00
CA GLU A 110 -20.29 1.92 -34.98
C GLU A 110 -18.85 1.78 -34.44
N LYS A 111 -18.64 1.02 -33.36
CA LYS A 111 -17.30 0.66 -32.85
C LYS A 111 -16.49 -0.19 -33.83
N CYS A 112 -17.12 -1.18 -34.47
CA CYS A 112 -16.47 -1.96 -35.53
C CYS A 112 -16.15 -1.09 -36.75
N SER A 113 -17.02 -0.14 -37.11
CA SER A 113 -16.79 0.76 -38.23
C SER A 113 -15.69 1.80 -37.93
N GLN A 114 -15.53 2.23 -36.68
CA GLN A 114 -14.43 3.10 -36.24
C GLN A 114 -13.05 2.43 -36.39
N LEU A 115 -12.94 1.11 -36.15
CA LEU A 115 -11.73 0.33 -36.43
C LEU A 115 -11.30 0.36 -37.91
N PHE A 116 -12.25 0.57 -38.82
CA PHE A 116 -11.98 0.72 -40.26
C PHE A 116 -11.77 2.18 -40.68
N GLU A 117 -12.30 3.17 -39.95
CA GLU A 117 -12.13 4.60 -40.25
C GLU A 117 -10.72 5.12 -39.98
N ASP A 118 -10.00 4.53 -39.02
CA ASP A 118 -8.61 4.91 -38.69
C ASP A 118 -7.58 4.58 -39.77
N LYS A 119 -7.99 3.89 -40.85
CA LYS A 119 -7.12 3.57 -41.99
C LYS A 119 -7.76 4.00 -43.30
N LYS A 120 -7.92 5.32 -43.45
CA LYS A 120 -8.27 5.95 -44.74
C LYS A 120 -7.32 5.61 -45.90
N ASP A 121 -6.10 5.13 -45.61
CA ASP A 121 -5.20 4.54 -46.61
C ASP A 121 -4.34 3.42 -45.99
N ILE A 122 -4.76 2.16 -46.16
CA ILE A 122 -3.95 0.99 -45.77
C ILE A 122 -2.58 1.01 -46.49
N LYS A 123 -2.55 1.49 -47.74
CA LYS A 123 -1.35 1.65 -48.56
C LYS A 123 -0.34 2.64 -47.96
N LEU A 124 -0.83 3.78 -47.45
CA LEU A 124 0.01 4.83 -46.83
C LEU A 124 0.56 4.39 -45.46
N THR A 125 -0.22 3.61 -44.72
CA THR A 125 0.19 3.02 -43.43
C THR A 125 1.28 1.95 -43.63
N ALA A 126 1.14 1.09 -44.64
CA ALA A 126 2.18 0.14 -45.04
C ALA A 126 3.46 0.86 -45.49
N TRP A 127 3.34 1.93 -46.28
CA TRP A 127 4.47 2.74 -46.74
C TRP A 127 5.20 3.51 -45.61
N ARG A 128 4.47 3.99 -44.59
CA ARG A 128 5.07 4.65 -43.41
C ARG A 128 5.96 3.69 -42.60
N ILE A 129 5.55 2.43 -42.46
CA ILE A 129 6.38 1.37 -41.83
C ILE A 129 7.67 1.12 -42.63
N LEU A 130 7.59 1.21 -43.96
CA LEU A 130 8.73 1.05 -44.88
C LEU A 130 9.78 2.18 -44.75
N ARG A 131 9.35 3.41 -44.44
CA ARG A 131 10.24 4.56 -44.23
C ARG A 131 11.07 4.44 -42.95
N LEU A 132 10.56 3.73 -41.94
CA LEU A 132 11.27 3.43 -40.68
C LEU A 132 12.32 2.33 -40.83
N GLN A 133 12.17 1.39 -41.77
CA GLN A 133 13.11 0.28 -41.96
C GLN A 133 14.15 0.47 -43.08
N LYS A 134 14.01 1.47 -43.95
CA LYS A 134 15.00 1.78 -45.02
C LYS A 134 16.41 2.08 -44.51
N ARG A 135 16.57 2.59 -43.28
CA ARG A 135 17.89 2.84 -42.68
C ARG A 135 18.62 1.56 -42.25
N LEU A 136 17.90 0.48 -41.96
CA LEU A 136 18.51 -0.79 -41.52
C LEU A 136 18.79 -1.75 -42.68
N LEU A 137 17.94 -1.74 -43.72
CA LEU A 137 18.05 -2.65 -44.87
C LEU A 137 19.17 -2.25 -45.86
N PHE A 138 19.48 -0.96 -46.00
CA PHE A 138 20.50 -0.49 -46.96
C PHE A 138 21.93 -0.82 -46.50
N THR A 139 22.16 -0.89 -45.19
CA THR A 139 23.45 -1.26 -44.59
C THR A 139 23.71 -2.77 -44.62
N THR A 140 22.65 -3.60 -44.58
CA THR A 140 22.80 -5.07 -44.56
C THR A 140 22.89 -5.67 -45.97
N VAL A 141 22.20 -5.10 -46.96
CA VAL A 141 22.22 -5.63 -48.35
C VAL A 141 23.52 -5.27 -49.09
N THR A 142 24.12 -4.12 -48.83
CA THR A 142 25.41 -3.71 -49.43
C THR A 142 26.61 -4.51 -48.91
N SER A 143 26.54 -5.05 -47.69
CA SER A 143 27.58 -5.93 -47.13
C SER A 143 27.48 -7.39 -47.58
N LEU A 144 26.32 -7.83 -48.08
CA LEU A 144 26.08 -9.25 -48.44
C LEU A 144 26.24 -9.55 -49.93
N VAL A 145 26.08 -8.57 -50.83
CA VAL A 145 26.21 -8.78 -52.29
C VAL A 145 27.69 -8.81 -52.77
N THR A 146 28.65 -8.38 -51.95
CA THR A 146 30.08 -8.39 -52.31
C THR A 146 30.83 -9.68 -51.97
N MET A 147 30.19 -10.65 -51.29
CA MET A 147 30.86 -11.88 -50.79
C MET A 147 30.56 -13.18 -51.55
N ALA A 148 29.79 -13.16 -52.65
CA ALA A 148 29.60 -14.34 -53.50
C ALA A 148 29.38 -13.90 -54.96
N SER A 149 30.38 -13.88 -55.83
CA SER A 149 30.80 -15.08 -56.58
C SER A 149 31.89 -14.70 -57.61
N SER A 150 32.82 -15.64 -57.87
CA SER A 150 33.82 -15.70 -58.97
C SER A 150 35.30 -15.40 -58.60
N PRO A 151 36.24 -16.37 -58.77
CA PRO A 151 37.65 -16.27 -58.37
C PRO A 151 38.56 -15.32 -59.19
N LEU A 152 38.06 -14.64 -60.23
CA LEU A 152 38.92 -13.83 -61.12
C LEU A 152 39.19 -12.39 -60.65
N LEU A 153 38.56 -11.90 -59.57
CA LEU A 153 38.76 -10.52 -59.07
C LEU A 153 39.82 -10.38 -57.96
N LEU A 154 40.45 -11.46 -57.51
CA LEU A 154 41.45 -11.44 -56.42
C LEU A 154 42.82 -10.92 -56.89
N ALA A 155 43.15 -11.07 -58.18
CA ALA A 155 44.43 -10.61 -58.74
C ALA A 155 44.43 -9.11 -59.09
N ALA A 156 43.27 -8.55 -59.49
CA ALA A 156 43.15 -7.12 -59.79
C ALA A 156 43.07 -6.25 -58.52
N THR A 157 42.51 -6.78 -57.43
CA THR A 157 42.35 -6.07 -56.15
C THR A 157 43.66 -5.99 -55.35
N THR A 158 44.55 -6.97 -55.45
CA THR A 158 45.88 -6.93 -54.81
C THR A 158 46.81 -5.90 -55.45
N ALA A 159 46.73 -5.68 -56.78
CA ALA A 159 47.49 -4.65 -57.48
C ALA A 159 47.00 -3.22 -57.18
N LEU A 160 45.68 -3.02 -57.05
CA LEU A 160 45.07 -1.72 -56.70
C LEU A 160 45.22 -1.36 -55.21
N LEU A 161 45.29 -2.34 -54.31
CA LEU A 161 45.58 -2.13 -52.88
C LEU A 161 47.04 -1.69 -52.64
N PHE A 162 47.99 -2.15 -53.47
CA PHE A 162 49.39 -1.69 -53.39
C PHE A 162 49.56 -0.24 -53.90
N PHE A 163 48.81 0.18 -54.92
CA PHE A 163 48.87 1.55 -55.44
C PHE A 163 48.16 2.58 -54.54
N THR A 164 47.07 2.19 -53.87
CA THR A 164 46.30 3.09 -52.98
C THR A 164 46.93 3.25 -51.60
N THR A 165 47.58 2.22 -51.05
CA THR A 165 48.33 2.33 -49.78
C THR A 165 49.57 3.22 -49.87
N PHE A 166 50.17 3.37 -51.07
CA PHE A 166 51.31 4.26 -51.29
C PHE A 166 50.90 5.74 -51.44
N HIS A 167 49.70 6.03 -51.98
CA HIS A 167 49.22 7.42 -52.14
C HIS A 167 48.48 7.99 -50.92
N VAL A 168 47.91 7.15 -50.04
CA VAL A 168 47.18 7.64 -48.84
C VAL A 168 48.11 8.05 -47.70
N LYS A 169 49.43 7.82 -47.80
CA LYS A 169 50.41 8.23 -46.77
C LYS A 169 50.73 9.73 -46.75
N GLN A 170 50.04 10.59 -47.53
CA GLN A 170 50.42 12.01 -47.64
C GLN A 170 49.34 13.05 -47.31
N GLU A 171 48.09 12.69 -47.00
CA GLU A 171 47.08 13.69 -46.62
C GLU A 171 46.28 13.28 -45.37
N THR A 172 46.90 13.44 -44.20
CA THR A 172 46.17 13.76 -42.95
C THR A 172 46.93 14.83 -42.18
N LYS A 173 46.75 16.09 -42.60
CA LYS A 173 46.80 17.26 -41.74
C LYS A 173 45.64 18.17 -42.14
N ASP A 174 44.56 18.08 -41.39
CA ASP A 174 43.99 19.20 -40.64
C ASP A 174 42.58 18.82 -40.17
N GLY A 175 42.31 19.15 -38.92
CA GLY A 175 41.24 18.54 -38.15
C GLY A 175 39.91 19.24 -38.31
N GLU A 176 38.86 18.45 -38.20
CA GLU A 176 37.59 18.93 -37.68
C GLU A 176 37.26 18.15 -36.41
N ARG A 177 37.49 18.84 -35.30
CA ARG A 177 37.25 18.40 -33.93
C ARG A 177 35.75 18.31 -33.71
N SER A 178 35.21 17.10 -33.55
CA SER A 178 33.90 16.91 -32.96
C SER A 178 33.89 17.56 -31.59
N LYS A 179 33.03 18.56 -31.37
CA LYS A 179 32.85 19.17 -30.05
C LYS A 179 32.43 18.08 -29.06
N PRO A 180 33.07 17.95 -27.89
CA PRO A 180 32.60 17.05 -26.86
C PRO A 180 31.22 17.53 -26.41
N VAL A 181 30.26 16.61 -26.28
CA VAL A 181 29.06 16.87 -25.49
C VAL A 181 29.56 17.06 -24.07
N GLU A 182 29.69 18.31 -23.62
CA GLU A 182 29.83 18.60 -22.20
C GLU A 182 28.59 18.03 -21.51
N GLN A 183 28.74 16.88 -20.85
CA GLN A 183 27.82 16.50 -19.78
C GLN A 183 27.94 17.60 -18.73
N THR A 184 27.01 18.54 -18.73
CA THR A 184 26.92 19.58 -17.72
C THR A 184 26.58 18.91 -16.40
N VAL A 185 27.61 18.57 -15.63
CA VAL A 185 27.49 18.07 -14.27
C VAL A 185 26.82 19.17 -13.45
N CYS A 186 25.72 18.83 -12.78
CA CYS A 186 25.02 19.78 -11.93
C CYS A 186 25.88 20.11 -10.70
N THR A 187 26.32 21.36 -10.60
CA THR A 187 27.15 21.86 -9.48
C THR A 187 26.38 22.78 -8.53
N THR A 188 25.05 22.86 -8.68
CA THR A 188 24.22 23.61 -7.73
C THR A 188 24.32 23.00 -6.34
N GLU A 189 24.17 23.83 -5.31
CA GLU A 189 24.24 23.37 -3.91
C GLU A 189 23.27 22.20 -3.63
N SER A 190 22.05 22.27 -4.17
CA SER A 190 21.04 21.22 -4.05
C SER A 190 21.49 19.90 -4.68
N CYS A 191 22.08 19.96 -5.89
CA CYS A 191 22.63 18.78 -6.56
C CYS A 191 23.79 18.18 -5.77
N LEU A 192 24.71 19.00 -5.27
CA LEU A 192 25.87 18.53 -4.50
C LEU A 192 25.44 17.90 -3.17
N LYS A 193 24.49 18.50 -2.44
CA LYS A 193 23.92 17.94 -1.21
C LYS A 193 23.21 16.60 -1.45
N SER A 194 22.41 16.53 -2.51
CA SER A 194 21.69 15.30 -2.88
C SER A 194 22.65 14.19 -3.31
N ALA A 195 23.62 14.50 -4.16
CA ALA A 195 24.66 13.56 -4.58
C ALA A 195 25.49 13.06 -3.39
N GLY A 196 25.88 13.95 -2.48
CA GLY A 196 26.56 13.59 -1.24
C GLY A 196 25.74 12.63 -0.38
N THR A 197 24.45 12.91 -0.20
CA THR A 197 23.54 12.07 0.59
C THR A 197 23.35 10.68 -0.03
N ILE A 198 23.25 10.60 -1.37
CA ILE A 198 23.16 9.33 -2.09
C ILE A 198 24.46 8.53 -1.88
N LEU A 199 25.61 9.14 -2.18
CA LEU A 199 26.91 8.49 -2.06
C LEU A 199 27.20 8.00 -0.65
N ASP A 200 26.78 8.74 0.37
CA ASP A 200 26.94 8.35 1.76
C ASP A 200 26.20 7.06 2.14
N ARG A 201 25.04 6.82 1.50
CA ARG A 201 24.17 5.66 1.77
C ARG A 201 24.50 4.42 0.93
N LEU A 202 25.11 4.60 -0.25
CA LEU A 202 25.46 3.52 -1.17
C LEU A 202 26.55 2.61 -0.61
N ASP A 203 26.38 1.29 -0.73
CA ASP A 203 27.41 0.27 -0.56
C ASP A 203 27.91 -0.22 -1.92
N GLN A 204 28.92 0.48 -2.46
CA GLN A 204 29.47 0.20 -3.79
C GLN A 204 30.23 -1.14 -3.88
N THR A 205 30.42 -1.85 -2.76
CA THR A 205 31.03 -3.19 -2.76
C THR A 205 30.07 -4.28 -3.27
N VAL A 206 28.76 -3.99 -3.30
CA VAL A 206 27.71 -4.91 -3.75
C VAL A 206 27.25 -4.53 -5.16
N HIS A 207 27.11 -5.53 -6.03
CA HIS A 207 26.67 -5.26 -7.41
C HIS A 207 25.15 -4.99 -7.45
N PRO A 208 24.68 -3.88 -8.07
CA PRO A 208 23.26 -3.49 -8.04
C PRO A 208 22.32 -4.54 -8.68
N CYS A 209 22.77 -5.26 -9.71
CA CYS A 209 21.98 -6.34 -10.32
C CYS A 209 21.91 -7.63 -9.48
N LYS A 210 22.67 -7.74 -8.39
CA LYS A 210 22.62 -8.89 -7.48
C LYS A 210 21.73 -8.60 -6.27
N ASP A 211 21.98 -7.46 -5.63
CA ASP A 211 21.19 -6.98 -4.49
C ASP A 211 21.15 -5.46 -4.52
N PHE A 212 20.10 -4.91 -5.12
CA PHE A 212 19.93 -3.47 -5.25
C PHE A 212 19.66 -2.79 -3.91
N TYR A 213 19.02 -3.48 -2.95
CA TYR A 213 18.72 -2.93 -1.65
C TYR A 213 19.99 -2.73 -0.84
N GLN A 214 20.84 -3.76 -0.78
CA GLN A 214 22.13 -3.65 -0.12
C GLN A 214 23.04 -2.63 -0.82
N PHE A 215 23.08 -2.60 -2.17
CA PHE A 215 23.81 -1.57 -2.89
C PHE A 215 23.32 -0.15 -2.56
N ALA A 216 22.00 0.07 -2.51
CA ALA A 216 21.41 1.38 -2.32
C ALA A 216 21.46 1.88 -0.85
N CYS A 217 21.32 0.98 0.12
CA CYS A 217 21.09 1.29 1.53
C CYS A 217 22.18 0.74 2.46
N GLY A 218 23.13 -0.05 1.97
CA GLY A 218 24.02 -0.84 2.81
C GLY A 218 24.87 -0.02 3.77
N ASN A 219 25.37 1.15 3.35
CA ASN A 219 26.12 2.03 4.25
C ASN A 219 25.22 2.74 5.25
N TYR A 220 23.98 3.07 4.88
CA TYR A 220 22.98 3.58 5.84
C TYR A 220 22.78 2.57 6.96
N ILE A 221 22.49 1.30 6.62
CA ILE A 221 22.26 0.22 7.60
C ILE A 221 23.47 0.03 8.52
N ARG A 222 24.70 0.05 7.98
CA ARG A 222 25.92 -0.13 8.79
C ARG A 222 26.21 1.02 9.76
N ARG A 223 25.83 2.25 9.40
CA ARG A 223 26.15 3.46 10.18
C ARG A 223 25.05 3.88 11.12
N THR A 224 23.82 3.48 10.84
CA THR A 224 22.70 3.82 11.69
C THR A 224 22.75 3.01 12.99
N VAL A 225 22.88 3.71 14.11
CA VAL A 225 22.77 3.14 15.45
C VAL A 225 21.33 3.31 15.92
N LEU A 226 20.70 2.22 16.32
CA LEU A 226 19.38 2.25 16.96
C LEU A 226 19.53 2.74 18.40
N PRO A 227 18.84 3.82 18.81
CA PRO A 227 18.70 4.18 20.21
C PRO A 227 18.06 3.04 21.02
N GLU A 228 18.39 2.91 22.31
CA GLU A 228 17.95 1.80 23.19
C GLU A 228 16.43 1.55 23.20
N ASN A 229 15.66 2.58 22.88
CA ASN A 229 14.20 2.61 22.93
C ASN A 229 13.53 2.58 21.55
N ILE A 230 14.29 2.35 20.47
CA ILE A 230 13.79 2.28 19.09
C ILE A 230 14.26 0.98 18.42
N ASP A 231 13.33 0.12 18.02
CA ASP A 231 13.66 -1.16 17.39
C ASP A 231 13.73 -1.07 15.85
N VAL A 232 13.09 -0.04 15.29
CA VAL A 232 13.06 0.22 13.85
C VAL A 232 13.28 1.71 13.60
N ILE A 233 14.29 2.02 12.79
CA ILE A 233 14.51 3.36 12.27
C ILE A 233 14.43 3.31 10.76
N SER A 234 13.68 4.26 10.20
CA SER A 234 13.49 4.39 8.76
C SER A 234 13.78 5.82 8.34
N VAL A 235 13.96 6.03 7.03
CA VAL A 235 14.08 7.38 6.48
C VAL A 235 12.84 8.22 6.82
N THR A 236 11.65 7.61 6.83
CA THR A 236 10.40 8.27 7.24
C THR A 236 10.42 8.68 8.70
N GLN A 237 10.93 7.82 9.60
CA GLN A 237 11.06 8.17 11.03
C GLN A 237 12.02 9.35 11.23
N ASN A 238 13.11 9.41 10.47
CA ASN A 238 14.04 10.54 10.52
C ASN A 238 13.36 11.84 10.05
N MET A 239 12.55 11.77 8.98
CA MET A 239 11.77 12.91 8.51
C MET A 239 10.73 13.36 9.55
N GLU A 240 10.04 12.42 10.20
CA GLU A 240 9.12 12.73 11.31
C GLU A 240 9.85 13.45 12.44
N ASP A 241 11.04 12.98 12.83
CA ASP A 241 11.84 13.57 13.89
C ASP A 241 12.32 15.00 13.54
N GLU A 242 12.69 15.25 12.28
CA GLU A 242 12.99 16.59 11.78
C GLU A 242 11.76 17.51 11.87
N VAL A 243 10.58 17.03 11.47
CA VAL A 243 9.33 17.79 11.58
C VAL A 243 8.99 18.10 13.04
N LEU A 244 9.11 17.11 13.95
CA LEU A 244 8.89 17.31 15.38
C LEU A 244 9.84 18.38 15.95
N MET A 245 11.10 18.43 15.51
CA MET A 245 12.04 19.47 15.91
C MET A 245 11.65 20.86 15.42
N ILE A 246 11.08 20.98 14.21
CA ILE A 246 10.58 22.25 13.70
C ILE A 246 9.37 22.72 14.53
N ILE A 247 8.44 21.82 14.83
CA ILE A 247 7.27 22.12 15.67
C ILE A 247 7.71 22.51 17.08
N PHE A 248 8.66 21.79 17.67
CA PHE A 248 9.25 22.12 18.97
C PHE A 248 9.77 23.57 19.00
N ARG A 249 10.61 23.95 18.02
CA ARG A 249 11.14 25.32 17.93
C ARG A 249 10.04 26.38 17.78
N ALA A 250 8.98 26.06 17.04
CA ALA A 250 7.83 26.94 16.90
C ALA A 250 7.08 27.13 18.23
N LEU A 251 6.84 26.05 18.96
CA LEU A 251 6.16 26.05 20.25
C LEU A 251 6.97 26.74 21.35
N GLU A 252 8.30 26.66 21.31
CA GLU A 252 9.19 27.38 22.21
C GLU A 252 9.26 28.89 21.90
N SER A 253 8.96 29.29 20.65
CA SER A 253 9.03 30.70 20.25
C SER A 253 8.05 31.58 21.04
N PRO A 254 8.51 32.70 21.65
CA PRO A 254 7.62 33.68 22.29
C PRO A 254 6.68 34.38 21.30
N THR A 255 7.02 34.43 20.01
CA THR A 255 6.24 35.13 19.00
C THR A 255 4.95 34.39 18.61
N LEU A 256 4.84 33.11 18.95
CA LEU A 256 3.66 32.31 18.64
C LEU A 256 2.39 32.84 19.35
N TYR A 257 2.53 33.51 20.50
CA TYR A 257 1.42 34.20 21.18
C TYR A 257 0.77 35.32 20.35
N ARG A 258 1.49 35.85 19.34
CA ARG A 258 0.99 36.91 18.45
C ARG A 258 0.21 36.36 17.25
N THR A 259 -0.02 35.05 17.21
CA THR A 259 -0.73 34.36 16.13
C THR A 259 -2.14 33.93 16.58
N GLY A 260 -3.01 33.53 15.64
CA GLY A 260 -4.43 33.28 15.90
C GLY A 260 -4.74 32.29 17.04
N GLY A 261 -5.98 32.34 17.56
CA GLY A 261 -6.36 31.66 18.81
C GLY A 261 -6.05 30.16 18.90
N SER A 262 -6.09 29.41 17.79
CA SER A 262 -5.75 27.98 17.78
C SER A 262 -4.28 27.69 18.12
N LEU A 263 -3.37 28.57 17.71
CA LEU A 263 -1.93 28.43 17.99
C LEU A 263 -1.60 28.81 19.43
N ILE A 264 -2.31 29.79 19.99
CA ILE A 264 -2.23 30.11 21.42
C ILE A 264 -2.63 28.90 22.25
N LYS A 265 -3.74 28.24 21.92
CA LYS A 265 -4.18 27.01 22.61
C LYS A 265 -3.18 25.86 22.45
N ALA A 266 -2.60 25.68 21.25
CA ALA A 266 -1.54 24.70 21.02
C ALA A 266 -0.31 24.95 21.91
N LYS A 267 0.11 26.21 22.05
CA LYS A 267 1.21 26.60 22.96
C LYS A 267 0.85 26.39 24.43
N MET A 268 -0.36 26.75 24.84
CA MET A 268 -0.82 26.51 26.21
C MET A 268 -0.82 25.01 26.55
N LEU A 269 -1.28 24.15 25.63
CA LEU A 269 -1.20 22.70 25.80
C LEU A 269 0.25 22.21 25.91
N TYR A 270 1.14 22.75 25.08
CA TYR A 270 2.57 22.44 25.13
C TYR A 270 3.18 22.79 26.49
N GLU A 271 3.00 24.04 26.95
CA GLU A 271 3.53 24.54 28.22
C GLU A 271 2.97 23.77 29.42
N THR A 272 1.66 23.45 29.40
CA THR A 272 1.02 22.64 30.44
C THR A 272 1.62 21.24 30.49
N CYS A 273 1.86 20.61 29.34
CA CYS A 273 2.50 19.30 29.28
C CYS A 273 3.96 19.35 29.76
N MET A 274 4.68 20.42 29.46
CA MET A 274 6.08 20.59 29.86
C MET A 274 6.26 20.88 31.35
N ASN A 275 5.26 21.49 32.00
CA ASN A 275 5.31 21.83 33.42
C ASN A 275 5.29 20.57 34.30
N SER A 276 6.46 20.12 34.77
CA SER A 276 6.60 18.95 35.63
C SER A 276 6.05 19.16 37.02
N ASP A 277 6.20 20.36 37.58
CA ASP A 277 6.03 20.59 39.02
C ASP A 277 4.58 20.38 39.43
N THR A 278 3.62 20.84 38.62
CA THR A 278 2.19 20.61 38.84
C THR A 278 1.77 19.15 38.58
N LEU A 279 2.48 18.45 37.69
CA LEU A 279 2.10 17.10 37.26
C LEU A 279 2.58 16.02 38.22
N GLU A 280 3.72 16.21 38.88
CA GLU A 280 4.21 15.24 39.85
C GLU A 280 3.35 15.24 41.13
N ASP A 281 2.86 16.40 41.57
CA ASP A 281 2.10 16.52 42.82
C ASP A 281 0.62 16.10 42.68
N ASP A 282 -0.06 16.46 41.57
CA ASP A 282 -1.52 16.32 41.46
C ASP A 282 -1.99 15.09 40.65
N SER A 283 -1.08 14.38 39.96
CA SER A 283 -1.44 13.34 38.97
C SER A 283 -2.39 12.26 39.51
N VAL A 284 -2.15 11.75 40.71
CA VAL A 284 -2.99 10.72 41.33
C VAL A 284 -4.36 11.26 41.73
N GLN A 285 -4.42 12.50 42.22
CA GLN A 285 -5.69 13.15 42.58
C GLN A 285 -6.55 13.41 41.35
N VAL A 286 -5.94 13.93 40.27
CA VAL A 286 -6.61 14.14 38.99
C VAL A 286 -7.10 12.82 38.41
N LEU A 287 -6.28 11.77 38.44
CA LEU A 287 -6.71 10.43 38.02
C LEU A 287 -7.93 9.95 38.81
N ARG A 288 -7.91 10.09 40.15
CA ARG A 288 -9.04 9.70 41.01
C ARG A 288 -10.30 10.50 40.71
N LEU A 289 -10.19 11.77 40.31
CA LEU A 289 -11.35 12.56 39.85
C LEU A 289 -11.96 11.98 38.57
N PHE A 290 -11.14 11.57 37.60
CA PHE A 290 -11.65 10.91 36.40
C PHE A 290 -12.20 9.50 36.69
N LEU A 291 -11.64 8.80 37.67
CA LEU A 291 -12.13 7.49 38.14
C LEU A 291 -13.24 7.61 39.19
N SER A 292 -14.15 8.55 38.99
CA SER A 292 -15.33 8.78 39.82
C SER A 292 -16.56 8.99 38.94
N GLU A 293 -17.73 9.16 39.55
CA GLU A 293 -18.98 9.55 38.85
C GLU A 293 -18.85 10.82 37.99
N ARG A 294 -17.83 11.66 38.23
CA ARG A 294 -17.58 12.88 37.42
C ARG A 294 -16.82 12.61 36.11
N GLY A 295 -16.23 11.43 35.95
CA GLY A 295 -15.49 11.03 34.76
C GLY A 295 -16.05 9.74 34.17
N VAL A 296 -15.34 8.64 34.34
CA VAL A 296 -15.64 7.32 33.75
C VAL A 296 -16.20 6.30 34.74
N GLY A 297 -16.62 6.76 35.92
CA GLY A 297 -17.13 5.91 37.01
C GLY A 297 -16.04 5.37 37.94
N HIS A 298 -16.48 4.90 39.10
CA HIS A 298 -15.60 4.38 40.16
C HIS A 298 -14.78 3.17 39.69
N TRP A 299 -13.52 3.07 40.15
CA TRP A 299 -12.65 1.90 39.92
C TRP A 299 -12.73 0.94 41.13
N PRO A 300 -13.38 -0.24 41.03
CA PRO A 300 -13.63 -1.10 42.19
C PRO A 300 -12.38 -1.58 42.93
N VAL A 301 -11.23 -1.68 42.26
CA VAL A 301 -9.97 -2.04 42.91
C VAL A 301 -9.47 -0.94 43.87
N LEU A 302 -9.81 0.33 43.60
CA LEU A 302 -9.51 1.47 44.48
C LEU A 302 -10.59 1.64 45.54
N ASP A 303 -11.84 1.35 45.20
CA ASP A 303 -13.02 1.61 46.01
C ASP A 303 -13.53 0.33 46.71
N ALA A 304 -13.31 0.25 48.02
CA ALA A 304 -13.69 -0.92 48.81
C ALA A 304 -15.20 -1.07 48.99
N ASP A 305 -15.94 0.04 48.91
CA ASP A 305 -17.39 0.08 49.13
C ASP A 305 -18.18 -0.15 47.83
N TRP A 306 -17.48 -0.29 46.70
CA TRP A 306 -18.09 -0.50 45.39
C TRP A 306 -18.89 -1.81 45.33
N SER A 307 -20.11 -1.73 44.82
CA SER A 307 -21.04 -2.84 44.67
C SER A 307 -21.41 -3.10 43.21
N SER A 308 -21.91 -4.30 42.90
CA SER A 308 -22.36 -4.63 41.54
C SER A 308 -23.52 -3.76 41.06
N GLY A 309 -24.29 -3.16 41.99
CA GLY A 309 -25.40 -2.26 41.66
C GLY A 309 -24.96 -0.91 41.10
N ASP A 310 -23.71 -0.52 41.37
CA ASP A 310 -23.10 0.72 40.85
C ASP A 310 -22.70 0.59 39.37
N MET A 311 -22.78 -0.62 38.81
CA MET A 311 -22.40 -0.88 37.43
C MET A 311 -23.51 -0.49 36.45
N ASN A 312 -23.30 0.61 35.72
CA ASN A 312 -24.07 0.98 34.52
C ASN A 312 -23.18 0.88 33.28
N LEU A 313 -23.31 -0.23 32.54
CA LEU A 313 -22.45 -0.54 31.39
C LEU A 313 -22.54 0.53 30.30
N GLU A 314 -23.75 0.88 29.86
CA GLU A 314 -23.94 1.81 28.75
C GLU A 314 -23.47 3.22 29.09
N TRP A 315 -23.74 3.70 30.31
CA TRP A 315 -23.26 5.00 30.75
C TRP A 315 -21.73 5.03 30.79
N ARG A 316 -21.11 3.99 31.35
CA ARG A 316 -19.65 3.90 31.46
C ARG A 316 -18.97 3.85 30.09
N LEU A 317 -19.50 3.06 29.15
CA LEU A 317 -19.02 3.04 27.77
C LEU A 317 -19.17 4.40 27.08
N ALA A 318 -20.27 5.11 27.32
CA ALA A 318 -20.45 6.46 26.80
C ALA A 318 -19.42 7.44 27.37
N MET A 319 -19.17 7.42 28.68
CA MET A 319 -18.20 8.31 29.31
C MET A 319 -16.77 8.01 28.84
N LEU A 320 -16.40 6.72 28.75
CA LEU A 320 -15.12 6.30 28.17
C LEU A 320 -14.96 6.81 26.73
N PHE A 321 -16.01 6.75 25.92
CA PHE A 321 -16.02 7.30 24.57
C PHE A 321 -15.82 8.83 24.57
N VAL A 322 -16.58 9.57 25.38
CA VAL A 322 -16.49 11.04 25.51
C VAL A 322 -15.10 11.47 25.97
N HIS A 323 -14.47 10.69 26.85
CA HIS A 323 -13.09 10.89 27.29
C HIS A 323 -12.06 10.26 26.34
N HIS A 324 -12.38 9.97 25.08
CA HIS A 324 -11.43 9.44 24.08
C HIS A 324 -10.66 8.16 24.51
N ALA A 325 -11.26 7.34 25.37
CA ALA A 325 -10.73 6.08 25.87
C ALA A 325 -11.67 4.90 25.58
N PRO A 326 -12.12 4.68 24.33
CA PRO A 326 -12.99 3.55 23.99
C PRO A 326 -12.30 2.21 24.31
N VAL A 327 -13.05 1.29 24.91
CA VAL A 327 -12.51 0.02 25.41
C VAL A 327 -12.78 -1.16 24.47
N PHE A 328 -14.05 -1.43 24.16
CA PHE A 328 -14.43 -2.63 23.39
C PHE A 328 -14.69 -2.37 21.91
N PHE A 329 -14.97 -1.13 21.52
CA PHE A 329 -15.20 -0.75 20.12
C PHE A 329 -15.03 0.76 19.97
N HIS A 330 -14.71 1.18 18.76
CA HIS A 330 -14.61 2.57 18.36
C HIS A 330 -15.91 3.00 17.68
N MET A 331 -16.34 4.23 17.95
CA MET A 331 -17.42 4.88 17.21
C MET A 331 -16.89 6.14 16.55
N TYR A 332 -17.20 6.38 15.28
CA TYR A 332 -16.81 7.61 14.60
C TYR A 332 -17.74 7.89 13.43
N ALA A 333 -17.97 9.17 13.15
CA ALA A 333 -18.72 9.59 11.98
C ALA A 333 -17.77 9.70 10.79
N ASP A 334 -18.09 9.04 9.68
CA ASP A 334 -17.35 9.18 8.42
C ASP A 334 -18.29 9.03 7.23
N ALA A 335 -17.93 9.66 6.11
CA ALA A 335 -18.69 9.57 4.87
C ALA A 335 -18.11 8.44 4.00
N PRO A 336 -18.91 7.44 3.60
CA PRO A 336 -18.40 6.38 2.74
C PRO A 336 -18.05 6.93 1.35
N SER A 337 -17.10 6.31 0.64
CA SER A 337 -16.61 6.83 -0.66
C SER A 337 -17.68 7.07 -1.74
N PHE A 338 -18.87 6.49 -1.58
CA PHE A 338 -20.00 6.59 -2.50
C PHE A 338 -21.10 7.57 -2.05
N SER A 339 -21.02 8.15 -0.85
CA SER A 339 -22.01 9.12 -0.36
C SER A 339 -21.34 10.27 0.40
N PRO A 340 -21.78 11.52 0.19
CA PRO A 340 -21.31 12.65 1.00
C PRO A 340 -21.93 12.68 2.41
N GLU A 341 -22.89 11.80 2.72
CA GLU A 341 -23.55 11.76 4.03
C GLU A 341 -22.69 11.02 5.05
N TYR A 342 -22.52 11.63 6.23
CA TYR A 342 -21.82 11.00 7.35
C TYR A 342 -22.67 9.91 7.98
N ILE A 343 -22.07 8.75 8.16
CA ILE A 343 -22.68 7.59 8.83
C ILE A 343 -21.87 7.30 10.10
N LEU A 344 -22.56 6.91 11.17
CA LEU A 344 -21.89 6.46 12.39
C LEU A 344 -21.35 5.05 12.18
N ASN A 345 -20.03 4.91 12.22
CA ASN A 345 -19.32 3.65 12.12
C ASN A 345 -19.07 3.09 13.51
N ILE A 346 -19.32 1.79 13.70
CA ILE A 346 -18.99 1.03 14.91
C ILE A 346 -17.97 -0.04 14.52
N TYR A 347 -16.75 0.11 15.03
CA TYR A 347 -15.60 -0.67 14.61
C TYR A 347 -14.98 -1.45 15.78
N PRO A 348 -14.56 -2.71 15.59
CA PRO A 348 -13.90 -3.50 16.65
C PRO A 348 -12.71 -2.77 17.28
N ALA A 349 -12.54 -2.90 18.60
CA ALA A 349 -11.33 -2.42 19.26
C ALA A 349 -10.17 -3.39 19.10
N SER A 350 -9.01 -2.99 19.60
CA SER A 350 -7.79 -3.80 19.63
C SER A 350 -7.39 -4.14 21.06
N SER A 351 -6.81 -5.33 21.24
CA SER A 351 -6.22 -5.74 22.50
C SER A 351 -4.79 -5.19 22.61
N PRO A 352 -4.37 -4.67 23.78
CA PRO A 352 -3.01 -4.22 24.04
C PRO A 352 -1.99 -5.36 24.01
N LEU A 353 -2.45 -6.61 24.13
CA LEU A 353 -1.58 -7.80 24.06
C LEU A 353 -1.27 -8.25 22.64
N GLY A 354 -2.00 -7.75 21.63
CA GLY A 354 -1.85 -8.18 20.24
C GLY A 354 -2.35 -9.62 20.01
N ALA A 355 -3.33 -9.79 19.11
CA ALA A 355 -3.96 -11.10 18.93
C ALA A 355 -3.00 -12.19 18.41
N LYS A 356 -2.00 -11.81 17.60
CA LYS A 356 -1.00 -12.74 17.04
C LYS A 356 0.07 -13.08 18.07
N GLU A 357 0.46 -12.08 18.83
CA GLU A 357 1.55 -12.13 19.80
C GLU A 357 1.18 -12.99 21.01
N VAL A 358 -0.09 -12.96 21.43
CA VAL A 358 -0.67 -13.87 22.44
C VAL A 358 -0.60 -15.35 22.04
N SER A 359 -0.62 -15.64 20.74
CA SER A 359 -0.51 -17.00 20.19
C SER A 359 0.92 -17.36 19.78
N GLY A 360 1.87 -16.43 19.94
CA GLY A 360 3.25 -16.57 19.50
C GLY A 360 4.18 -17.20 20.54
N PRO A 361 5.47 -17.38 20.17
CA PRO A 361 6.49 -17.95 21.07
C PRO A 361 6.76 -17.05 22.29
N ASP A 362 6.62 -15.73 22.13
CA ASP A 362 6.90 -14.73 23.17
C ASP A 362 5.74 -14.49 24.16
N ARG A 363 4.67 -15.29 24.06
CA ARG A 363 3.42 -15.08 24.81
C ARG A 363 3.65 -14.93 26.32
N GLU A 364 4.46 -15.80 26.92
CA GLU A 364 4.68 -15.83 28.38
C GLU A 364 5.33 -14.52 28.87
N ARG A 365 6.40 -14.08 28.21
CA ARG A 365 7.04 -12.78 28.47
C ARG A 365 6.06 -11.62 28.34
N ILE A 366 5.24 -11.60 27.29
CA ILE A 366 4.24 -10.55 27.06
C ILE A 366 3.21 -10.52 28.19
N PHE A 367 2.71 -11.69 28.61
CA PHE A 367 1.77 -11.81 29.72
C PHE A 367 2.36 -11.33 31.03
N GLU A 368 3.57 -11.77 31.35
CA GLU A 368 4.27 -11.35 32.56
C GLU A 368 4.53 -9.85 32.58
N ALA A 369 4.97 -9.28 31.45
CA ALA A 369 5.20 -7.84 31.34
C ALA A 369 3.91 -7.03 31.52
N TYR A 370 2.80 -7.45 30.90
CA TYR A 370 1.51 -6.76 31.02
C TYR A 370 0.89 -6.92 32.42
N HIS A 371 1.02 -8.09 33.04
CA HIS A 371 0.56 -8.31 34.42
C HIS A 371 1.37 -7.49 35.40
N LYS A 372 2.70 -7.44 35.24
CA LYS A 372 3.59 -6.59 36.03
C LYS A 372 3.22 -5.11 35.89
N LEU A 373 2.95 -4.63 34.68
CA LEU A 373 2.48 -3.26 34.43
C LEU A 373 1.25 -2.93 35.26
N LEU A 374 0.24 -3.81 35.26
CA LEU A 374 -0.99 -3.62 36.05
C LEU A 374 -0.69 -3.63 37.56
N ILE A 375 0.02 -4.65 38.06
CA ILE A 375 0.33 -4.80 39.49
C ILE A 375 1.10 -3.59 40.03
N GLU A 376 2.18 -3.18 39.36
CA GLU A 376 3.00 -2.05 39.80
C GLU A 376 2.20 -0.75 39.79
N THR A 377 1.30 -0.58 38.81
CA THR A 377 0.40 0.58 38.77
C THR A 377 -0.58 0.58 39.95
N LEU A 378 -1.18 -0.57 40.29
CA LEU A 378 -2.10 -0.67 41.43
C LEU A 378 -1.38 -0.43 42.78
N ARG A 379 -0.16 -0.95 42.92
CA ARG A 379 0.69 -0.69 44.10
C ARG A 379 1.03 0.78 44.24
N LEU A 380 1.41 1.43 43.14
CA LEU A 380 1.68 2.87 43.10
C LEU A 380 0.45 3.71 43.49
N LEU A 381 -0.76 3.23 43.20
CA LEU A 381 -2.01 3.86 43.60
C LEU A 381 -2.43 3.59 45.06
N GLY A 382 -1.64 2.80 45.80
CA GLY A 382 -1.87 2.48 47.21
C GLY A 382 -2.91 1.39 47.45
N VAL A 383 -3.12 0.49 46.49
CA VAL A 383 -4.05 -0.63 46.65
C VAL A 383 -3.44 -1.70 47.57
N ALA A 384 -4.24 -2.23 48.49
CA ALA A 384 -3.84 -3.33 49.37
C ALA A 384 -3.50 -4.59 48.56
N GLU A 385 -2.37 -5.25 48.88
CA GLU A 385 -1.80 -6.37 48.10
C GLU A 385 -2.81 -7.51 47.84
N VAL A 386 -3.70 -7.80 48.80
CA VAL A 386 -4.75 -8.82 48.64
C VAL A 386 -5.69 -8.49 47.45
N ARG A 387 -6.08 -7.22 47.31
CA ARG A 387 -6.90 -6.76 46.17
C ARG A 387 -6.08 -6.68 44.89
N VAL A 388 -4.82 -6.23 44.98
CA VAL A 388 -3.90 -6.22 43.82
C VAL A 388 -3.84 -7.60 43.17
N GLN A 389 -3.61 -8.65 43.97
CA GLN A 389 -3.54 -10.01 43.44
C GLN A 389 -4.89 -10.44 42.86
N ALA A 390 -5.97 -10.42 43.66
CA ALA A 390 -7.28 -10.92 43.23
C ALA A 390 -7.82 -10.20 41.99
N ASP A 391 -7.92 -8.86 42.01
CA ASP A 391 -8.51 -8.10 40.91
C ASP A 391 -7.58 -8.08 39.67
N SER A 392 -6.24 -8.16 39.83
CA SER A 392 -5.34 -8.20 38.67
C SER A 392 -5.47 -9.50 37.88
N PHE A 393 -5.63 -10.65 38.55
CA PHE A 393 -5.85 -11.92 37.86
C PHE A 393 -7.16 -11.90 37.06
N ASP A 394 -8.23 -11.33 37.62
CA ASP A 394 -9.51 -11.20 36.93
C ASP A 394 -9.42 -10.28 35.69
N ILE A 395 -8.73 -9.13 35.82
CA ILE A 395 -8.51 -8.20 34.71
C ILE A 395 -7.71 -8.87 33.57
N ILE A 396 -6.63 -9.57 33.92
CA ILE A 396 -5.77 -10.26 32.94
C ILE A 396 -6.51 -11.44 32.29
N GLY A 397 -7.27 -12.21 33.07
CA GLY A 397 -8.10 -13.30 32.58
C GLY A 397 -9.16 -12.81 31.59
N PHE A 398 -9.77 -11.65 31.87
CA PHE A 398 -10.68 -11.01 30.93
C PHE A 398 -9.96 -10.54 29.65
N GLU A 399 -8.82 -9.87 29.77
CA GLU A 399 -8.02 -9.40 28.62
C GLU A 399 -7.63 -10.56 27.70
N LEU A 400 -7.26 -11.70 28.26
CA LEU A 400 -6.97 -12.93 27.53
C LEU A 400 -8.14 -13.41 26.67
N GLN A 401 -9.35 -13.42 27.22
CA GLN A 401 -10.55 -13.81 26.48
C GLN A 401 -10.89 -12.76 25.41
N PHE A 402 -10.76 -11.48 25.76
CA PHE A 402 -11.00 -10.38 24.83
C PHE A 402 -10.01 -10.40 23.66
N SER A 403 -8.73 -10.67 23.89
CA SER A 403 -7.70 -10.72 22.84
C SER A 403 -8.01 -11.79 21.79
N MET A 404 -8.56 -12.94 22.20
CA MET A 404 -9.03 -13.99 21.28
C MET A 404 -10.15 -13.47 20.37
N ILE A 405 -11.09 -12.69 20.90
CA ILE A 405 -12.17 -12.07 20.13
C ILE A 405 -11.61 -11.04 19.14
N THR A 406 -10.60 -10.24 19.55
CA THR A 406 -9.93 -9.32 18.61
C THR A 406 -9.17 -10.02 17.49
N ASN A 407 -8.84 -11.32 17.62
CA ASN A 407 -8.27 -12.09 16.52
C ASN A 407 -9.30 -12.33 15.40
N ILE A 408 -10.57 -12.55 15.78
CA ILE A 408 -11.69 -12.69 14.83
C ILE A 408 -11.79 -11.41 13.99
N SER A 409 -11.63 -10.24 14.63
CA SER A 409 -11.71 -8.97 13.94
C SER A 409 -10.64 -8.82 12.84
N GLN A 410 -9.44 -9.37 13.03
CA GLN A 410 -8.38 -9.33 12.00
C GLN A 410 -8.80 -10.04 10.70
N ASN A 411 -9.55 -11.15 10.79
CA ASN A 411 -9.97 -11.93 9.64
C ASN A 411 -11.14 -11.27 8.89
N CYS A 412 -12.13 -10.78 9.62
CA CYS A 412 -13.28 -10.12 9.00
C CYS A 412 -12.90 -8.73 8.46
N LEU A 413 -11.99 -7.99 9.09
CA LEU A 413 -11.55 -6.67 8.63
C LEU A 413 -10.47 -6.74 7.53
N ALA A 414 -9.85 -7.90 7.30
CA ALA A 414 -8.96 -8.09 6.17
C ALA A 414 -9.72 -7.83 4.85
N HIS A 415 -9.28 -6.83 4.09
CA HIS A 415 -9.78 -6.55 2.75
C HIS A 415 -9.62 -7.81 1.88
N PRO A 416 -10.63 -8.19 1.08
CA PRO A 416 -10.43 -9.22 0.08
C PRO A 416 -9.29 -8.77 -0.83
N LYS A 417 -8.31 -9.65 -1.06
CA LYS A 417 -7.35 -9.47 -2.16
C LYS A 417 -8.20 -9.20 -3.41
N ARG A 418 -7.90 -8.12 -4.14
CA ARG A 418 -8.47 -7.86 -5.47
C ARG A 418 -8.37 -9.15 -6.30
N GLU A 419 -9.45 -9.90 -6.40
CA GLU A 419 -9.54 -10.95 -7.40
C GLU A 419 -9.61 -10.25 -8.76
N SER A 420 -8.83 -10.75 -9.73
CA SER A 420 -8.63 -10.14 -11.04
C SER A 420 -9.89 -10.11 -11.93
N ASN A 421 -11.03 -10.56 -11.41
CA ASN A 421 -12.27 -10.66 -12.12
C ASN A 421 -13.21 -9.65 -11.46
N GLY A 422 -13.41 -8.51 -12.11
CA GLY A 422 -14.10 -7.32 -11.60
C GLY A 422 -15.61 -7.49 -11.33
N THR A 423 -16.02 -8.58 -10.69
CA THR A 423 -17.29 -8.66 -9.99
C THR A 423 -17.05 -8.15 -8.57
N PHE A 424 -17.79 -7.10 -8.20
CA PHE A 424 -17.93 -6.65 -6.82
C PHE A 424 -18.42 -7.84 -6.01
N ALA A 425 -17.51 -8.60 -5.40
CA ALA A 425 -17.88 -9.62 -4.44
C ALA A 425 -18.59 -8.90 -3.29
N ASP A 426 -19.78 -9.40 -2.98
CA ASP A 426 -20.74 -8.87 -2.02
C ASP A 426 -20.07 -8.25 -0.79
N ASP A 427 -20.60 -7.10 -0.39
CA ASP A 427 -20.21 -6.29 0.77
C ASP A 427 -20.62 -6.96 2.10
N ASP A 428 -20.48 -8.29 2.19
CA ASP A 428 -20.98 -9.21 3.23
C ASP A 428 -20.36 -8.97 4.63
N LYS A 429 -19.45 -7.99 4.75
CA LYS A 429 -18.73 -7.65 5.98
C LYS A 429 -19.17 -6.31 6.60
N LEU A 430 -19.95 -5.52 5.87
CA LEU A 430 -20.42 -4.18 6.25
C LEU A 430 -21.95 -4.21 6.38
N TYR A 431 -22.44 -4.14 7.62
CA TYR A 431 -23.87 -4.17 7.88
C TYR A 431 -24.37 -2.76 8.19
N ASN A 432 -25.08 -2.17 7.23
CA ASN A 432 -25.90 -1.00 7.49
C ASN A 432 -27.20 -1.45 8.18
N MET A 433 -27.45 -0.95 9.38
CA MET A 433 -28.64 -1.31 10.15
C MET A 433 -29.10 -0.15 11.03
N THR A 434 -30.33 -0.20 11.51
CA THR A 434 -30.81 0.78 12.50
C THR A 434 -30.25 0.47 13.88
N VAL A 435 -30.29 1.43 14.81
CA VAL A 435 -29.92 1.18 16.22
C VAL A 435 -30.80 0.09 16.85
N ASP A 436 -32.07 0.01 16.47
CA ASP A 436 -32.99 -1.02 16.96
C ASP A 436 -32.61 -2.42 16.43
N ASP A 437 -32.25 -2.53 15.15
CA ASP A 437 -31.74 -3.79 14.57
C ASP A 437 -30.42 -4.22 15.23
N LEU A 438 -29.55 -3.26 15.55
CA LEU A 438 -28.29 -3.52 16.26
C LEU A 438 -28.56 -4.07 17.66
N GLU A 439 -29.50 -3.47 18.39
CA GLU A 439 -29.91 -3.94 19.71
C GLU A 439 -30.61 -5.30 19.66
N TYR A 440 -31.37 -5.58 18.59
CA TYR A 440 -31.96 -6.90 18.37
C TYR A 440 -30.87 -7.97 18.19
N HIS A 441 -29.82 -7.70 17.42
CA HIS A 441 -28.77 -8.67 17.14
C HIS A 441 -27.73 -8.81 18.25
N ILE A 442 -27.43 -7.73 18.97
CA ILE A 442 -26.48 -7.69 20.09
C ILE A 442 -27.18 -7.09 21.32
N PRO A 443 -28.09 -7.86 21.96
CA PRO A 443 -28.96 -7.36 23.03
C PRO A 443 -28.25 -7.14 24.36
N GLN A 444 -27.00 -7.60 24.50
CA GLN A 444 -26.20 -7.47 25.72
C GLN A 444 -25.75 -6.03 25.98
N ILE A 445 -25.82 -5.15 24.97
CA ILE A 445 -25.59 -3.72 25.12
C ILE A 445 -26.88 -3.02 24.72
N LYS A 446 -27.40 -2.14 25.58
CA LYS A 446 -28.54 -1.27 25.24
C LYS A 446 -28.08 -0.11 24.36
N TRP A 447 -27.91 -0.36 23.06
CA TRP A 447 -27.34 0.59 22.10
C TRP A 447 -28.10 1.91 22.04
N SER A 448 -29.44 1.85 22.04
CA SER A 448 -30.29 3.05 22.13
C SER A 448 -29.92 3.94 23.33
N ARG A 449 -29.74 3.32 24.51
CA ARG A 449 -29.35 3.97 25.75
C ARG A 449 -27.91 4.50 25.68
N LEU A 450 -26.96 3.70 25.17
CA LEU A 450 -25.57 4.11 24.95
C LEU A 450 -25.49 5.36 24.07
N MET A 451 -26.17 5.36 22.91
CA MET A 451 -26.21 6.50 22.00
C MET A 451 -26.84 7.73 22.67
N SER A 452 -27.90 7.55 23.46
CA SER A 452 -28.51 8.65 24.21
C SER A 452 -27.54 9.33 25.18
N TYR A 453 -26.68 8.56 25.86
CA TYR A 453 -25.66 9.10 26.75
C TYR A 453 -24.55 9.82 25.96
N VAL A 454 -24.08 9.24 24.86
CA VAL A 454 -23.05 9.87 24.02
C VAL A 454 -23.54 11.20 23.45
N PHE A 455 -24.69 11.21 22.77
CA PHE A 455 -25.20 12.41 22.12
C PHE A 455 -25.53 13.52 23.12
N ARG A 456 -26.12 13.16 24.28
CA ARG A 456 -26.38 14.12 25.35
C ARG A 456 -25.11 14.78 25.87
N ASN A 457 -24.05 14.01 26.11
CA ASN A 457 -22.77 14.56 26.59
C ASN A 457 -22.05 15.41 25.53
N LEU A 458 -22.30 15.13 24.24
CA LEU A 458 -21.82 15.96 23.13
C LEU A 458 -22.69 17.20 22.87
N GLY A 459 -23.80 17.38 23.59
CA GLY A 459 -24.73 18.49 23.38
C GLY A 459 -25.56 18.38 22.08
N LEU A 460 -25.71 17.16 21.55
CA LEU A 460 -26.45 16.88 20.33
C LEU A 460 -27.86 16.37 20.64
N ALA A 461 -28.85 16.81 19.88
CA ALA A 461 -30.18 16.22 19.90
C ALA A 461 -30.15 14.85 19.20
N LEU A 462 -30.79 13.85 19.79
CA LEU A 462 -30.84 12.49 19.26
C LEU A 462 -32.28 12.13 18.89
N ASP A 463 -32.49 11.82 17.61
CA ASP A 463 -33.63 11.02 17.15
C ASP A 463 -33.10 9.65 16.76
N THR A 464 -33.29 8.65 17.63
CA THR A 464 -32.83 7.27 17.38
C THR A 464 -33.66 6.56 16.31
N SER A 465 -34.88 7.03 16.03
CA SER A 465 -35.89 6.33 15.24
C SER A 465 -35.46 6.10 13.78
N ASN A 466 -34.52 6.91 13.28
CA ASN A 466 -33.98 6.82 11.92
C ASN A 466 -32.44 6.79 11.90
N LEU A 467 -31.78 6.54 13.04
CA LEU A 467 -30.32 6.53 13.11
C LEU A 467 -29.79 5.22 12.51
N TYR A 468 -29.19 5.33 11.33
CA TYR A 468 -28.45 4.24 10.69
C TYR A 468 -27.01 4.20 11.20
N VAL A 469 -26.53 2.99 11.45
CA VAL A 469 -25.16 2.71 11.89
C VAL A 469 -24.52 1.67 10.99
N MET A 470 -23.24 1.84 10.73
CA MET A 470 -22.42 0.92 9.97
C MET A 470 -21.60 0.06 10.94
N VAL A 471 -21.98 -1.20 11.09
CA VAL A 471 -21.31 -2.12 12.02
C VAL A 471 -20.30 -2.95 11.25
N HIS A 472 -19.03 -2.81 11.62
CA HIS A 472 -17.93 -3.54 11.00
C HIS A 472 -17.71 -4.84 11.75
N CYS A 473 -17.78 -5.99 11.06
CA CYS A 473 -17.58 -7.31 11.67
C CYS A 473 -18.58 -7.70 12.77
N LYS A 474 -19.80 -8.06 12.37
CA LYS A 474 -20.88 -8.49 13.28
C LYS A 474 -20.48 -9.64 14.22
N GLU A 475 -19.70 -10.60 13.73
CA GLU A 475 -19.24 -11.76 14.51
C GLU A 475 -18.44 -11.34 15.76
N TYR A 476 -17.54 -10.36 15.62
CA TYR A 476 -16.80 -9.78 16.75
C TYR A 476 -17.74 -9.30 17.85
N PHE A 477 -18.79 -8.57 17.49
CA PHE A 477 -19.76 -8.02 18.44
C PHE A 477 -20.65 -9.08 19.10
N MET A 478 -20.97 -10.16 18.39
CA MET A 478 -21.70 -11.29 18.99
C MET A 478 -20.87 -12.01 20.06
N HIS A 479 -19.59 -12.27 19.78
CA HIS A 479 -18.66 -12.86 20.75
C HIS A 479 -18.39 -11.90 21.91
N LEU A 480 -18.23 -10.61 21.63
CA LEU A 480 -18.09 -9.58 22.65
C LEU A 480 -19.31 -9.56 23.57
N GLY A 481 -20.53 -9.54 23.02
CA GLY A 481 -21.76 -9.57 23.81
C GLY A 481 -21.81 -10.76 24.76
N THR A 482 -21.43 -11.94 24.28
CA THR A 482 -21.34 -13.18 25.09
C THR A 482 -20.29 -13.07 26.20
N LEU A 483 -19.11 -12.50 25.91
CA LEU A 483 -18.07 -12.28 26.91
C LEU A 483 -18.57 -11.31 28.00
N LEU A 484 -19.21 -10.21 27.60
CA LEU A 484 -19.75 -9.23 28.54
C LEU A 484 -20.83 -9.83 29.45
N SER A 485 -21.74 -10.66 28.92
CA SER A 485 -22.79 -11.28 29.73
C SER A 485 -22.26 -12.30 30.75
N ASN A 486 -21.16 -12.98 30.42
CA ASN A 486 -20.59 -14.02 31.27
C ASN A 486 -19.57 -13.47 32.29
N THR A 487 -19.26 -12.18 32.24
CA THR A 487 -18.24 -11.57 33.10
C THR A 487 -18.88 -10.87 34.30
N PRO A 488 -18.37 -11.07 35.52
CA PRO A 488 -18.85 -10.35 36.71
C PRO A 488 -18.78 -8.81 36.54
N PRO A 489 -19.78 -8.06 37.03
CA PRO A 489 -19.79 -6.59 36.94
C PRO A 489 -18.52 -5.93 37.49
N ARG A 490 -17.98 -6.46 38.60
CA ARG A 490 -16.73 -5.98 39.21
C ARG A 490 -15.55 -6.08 38.25
N THR A 491 -15.40 -7.24 37.60
CA THR A 491 -14.32 -7.50 36.63
C THR A 491 -14.44 -6.58 35.42
N LEU A 492 -15.65 -6.38 34.87
CA LEU A 492 -15.88 -5.45 33.76
C LEU A 492 -15.54 -4.00 34.13
N ALA A 493 -16.00 -3.55 35.29
CA ALA A 493 -15.70 -2.22 35.82
C ALA A 493 -14.19 -2.01 36.02
N ASN A 494 -13.52 -2.99 36.63
CA ASN A 494 -12.08 -2.97 36.84
C ASN A 494 -11.31 -2.93 35.52
N TYR A 495 -11.68 -3.77 34.55
CA TYR A 495 -11.06 -3.83 33.23
C TYR A 495 -11.22 -2.50 32.48
N MET A 496 -12.44 -1.93 32.44
CA MET A 496 -12.69 -0.66 31.76
C MET A 496 -11.91 0.51 32.37
N SER A 497 -11.82 0.59 33.71
CA SER A 497 -10.97 1.59 34.36
C SER A 497 -9.49 1.36 34.12
N TRP A 498 -9.03 0.11 34.13
CA TRP A 498 -7.65 -0.21 33.78
C TRP A 498 -7.30 0.28 32.37
N LYS A 499 -8.18 0.01 31.39
CA LYS A 499 -8.01 0.46 30.00
C LYS A 499 -7.96 1.98 29.88
N PHE A 500 -8.77 2.70 30.66
CA PHE A 500 -8.69 4.15 30.78
C PHE A 500 -7.32 4.58 31.31
N VAL A 501 -6.88 4.05 32.46
CA VAL A 501 -5.58 4.38 33.06
C VAL A 501 -4.44 4.12 32.08
N LEU A 502 -4.41 2.93 31.48
CA LEU A 502 -3.41 2.51 30.50
C LEU A 502 -3.29 3.50 29.32
N GLY A 503 -4.43 4.01 28.82
CA GLY A 503 -4.46 4.98 27.72
C GLY A 503 -3.85 6.35 28.06
N TYR A 504 -3.77 6.69 29.34
CA TYR A 504 -3.25 7.97 29.82
C TYR A 504 -1.89 7.90 30.53
N MET A 505 -1.35 6.70 30.79
CA MET A 505 -0.10 6.52 31.54
C MET A 505 1.07 7.34 30.98
N SER A 506 1.17 7.49 29.65
CA SER A 506 2.22 8.27 28.99
C SER A 506 2.18 9.77 29.28
N PHE A 507 1.09 10.28 29.86
CA PHE A 507 0.89 11.70 30.22
C PHE A 507 0.84 11.93 31.73
N MET A 508 0.98 10.88 32.54
CA MET A 508 0.98 10.97 34.01
C MET A 508 2.35 11.36 34.56
N SER A 509 2.48 11.40 35.89
CA SER A 509 3.75 11.65 36.60
C SER A 509 4.83 10.64 36.24
N MET A 510 6.09 10.99 36.54
CA MET A 510 7.27 10.17 36.20
C MET A 510 7.14 8.69 36.60
N PRO A 511 6.65 8.32 37.80
CA PRO A 511 6.56 6.91 38.19
C PRO A 511 5.67 6.07 37.28
N PHE A 512 4.50 6.58 36.86
CA PHE A 512 3.63 5.86 35.92
C PHE A 512 4.26 5.73 34.54
N ARG A 513 4.91 6.79 34.06
CA ARG A 513 5.60 6.78 32.77
C ARG A 513 6.76 5.79 32.74
N GLN A 514 7.50 5.64 33.84
CA GLN A 514 8.58 4.66 33.97
C GLN A 514 8.05 3.22 33.90
N ILE A 515 7.01 2.89 34.68
CA ILE A 515 6.40 1.54 34.62
C ILE A 515 5.92 1.23 33.20
N PHE A 516 5.28 2.20 32.54
CA PHE A 516 4.82 2.04 31.15
C PHE A 516 5.96 1.90 30.14
N GLN A 517 7.07 2.64 30.34
CA GLN A 517 8.27 2.53 29.51
C GLN A 517 8.92 1.15 29.67
N ASP A 518 9.06 0.65 30.89
CA ASP A 518 9.62 -0.68 31.17
C ASP A 518 8.82 -1.78 30.47
N TYR A 519 7.48 -1.72 30.57
CA TYR A 519 6.60 -2.61 29.81
C TYR A 519 6.89 -2.54 28.30
N THR A 520 6.95 -1.34 27.76
CA THR A 520 7.15 -1.12 26.32
C THR A 520 8.52 -1.62 25.84
N LEU A 521 9.57 -1.54 26.67
CA LEU A 521 10.89 -2.12 26.40
C LEU A 521 10.86 -3.65 26.46
N LEU A 522 10.06 -4.22 27.36
CA LEU A 522 9.88 -5.66 27.50
C LEU A 522 8.95 -6.27 26.43
N THR A 523 8.23 -5.46 25.65
CA THR A 523 7.32 -5.93 24.59
C THR A 523 7.50 -5.15 23.27
N PRO A 524 8.70 -5.18 22.65
CA PRO A 524 8.98 -4.43 21.42
C PRO A 524 8.06 -4.79 20.26
N GLU A 525 7.54 -6.02 20.22
CA GLU A 525 6.62 -6.51 19.20
C GLU A 525 5.27 -5.75 19.22
N LEU A 526 4.86 -5.32 20.41
CA LEU A 526 3.60 -4.62 20.67
C LEU A 526 3.68 -3.10 20.44
N LYS A 527 4.86 -2.56 20.09
CA LYS A 527 5.06 -1.12 19.80
C LYS A 527 4.34 -0.62 18.54
N HIS A 528 3.75 -1.52 17.74
CA HIS A 528 2.80 -1.16 16.69
C HIS A 528 1.42 -0.77 17.24
N SER A 529 1.16 -1.03 18.53
CA SER A 529 0.00 -0.47 19.23
C SER A 529 0.16 1.05 19.33
N LYS A 530 -0.95 1.79 19.25
CA LYS A 530 -0.99 3.27 19.14
C LYS A 530 -0.31 4.04 20.29
N LEU A 531 0.27 3.36 21.27
CA LEU A 531 0.86 3.92 22.48
C LEU A 531 2.37 4.14 22.28
N LYS A 532 2.76 5.32 21.77
CA LYS A 532 4.17 5.71 21.66
C LYS A 532 4.72 6.11 23.04
N THR A 533 5.84 5.52 23.44
CA THR A 533 6.63 6.01 24.58
C THR A 533 7.71 6.96 24.10
N TYR A 534 7.79 8.13 24.73
CA TYR A 534 8.82 9.14 24.44
C TYR A 534 9.75 9.24 25.63
N THR A 535 11.03 8.95 25.44
CA THR A 535 12.05 9.12 26.49
C THR A 535 12.24 10.59 26.85
N SER A 536 12.16 11.49 25.87
CA SER A 536 12.18 12.93 26.12
C SER A 536 10.78 13.51 26.26
N ARG A 537 10.55 14.25 27.36
CA ARG A 537 9.26 14.89 27.66
C ARG A 537 8.81 15.83 26.54
N TRP A 538 9.72 16.65 26.01
CA TRP A 538 9.41 17.59 24.94
C TRP A 538 8.87 16.89 23.69
N LYS A 539 9.40 15.72 23.32
CA LYS A 539 8.97 14.98 22.13
C LYS A 539 7.56 14.43 22.33
N GLY A 540 7.24 13.94 23.54
CA GLY A 540 5.90 13.55 23.93
C GLY A 540 4.91 14.72 23.90
N CYS A 541 5.29 15.88 24.45
CA CYS A 541 4.45 17.07 24.45
C CYS A 541 4.21 17.64 23.04
N VAL A 542 5.23 17.65 22.18
CA VAL A 542 5.08 18.04 20.77
C VAL A 542 4.16 17.06 20.04
N SER A 543 4.32 15.75 20.27
CA SER A 543 3.41 14.76 19.68
C SER A 543 1.98 14.96 20.14
N LEU A 544 1.75 15.24 21.42
CA LEU A 544 0.42 15.53 21.97
C LEU A 544 -0.20 16.75 21.27
N VAL A 545 0.55 17.84 21.12
CA VAL A 545 0.09 19.02 20.38
C VAL A 545 -0.18 18.70 18.92
N GLY A 546 0.66 17.88 18.28
CA GLY A 546 0.44 17.41 16.91
C GLY A 546 -0.87 16.62 16.76
N SER A 547 -1.22 15.77 17.73
CA SER A 547 -2.46 14.98 17.71
C SER A 547 -3.72 15.84 17.82
N TRP A 548 -3.71 16.87 18.67
CA TRP A 548 -4.92 17.67 18.97
C TRP A 548 -5.01 19.00 18.19
N PHE A 549 -3.87 19.57 17.82
CA PHE A 549 -3.76 20.85 17.10
C PHE A 549 -2.98 20.72 15.79
N GLY A 550 -2.88 19.51 15.23
CA GLY A 550 -2.13 19.20 14.02
C GLY A 550 -2.44 20.15 12.85
N ASN A 551 -3.72 20.45 12.59
CA ASN A 551 -4.11 21.38 11.53
C ASN A 551 -3.62 22.81 11.77
N ALA A 552 -3.66 23.29 13.00
CA ALA A 552 -3.18 24.64 13.34
C ALA A 552 -1.65 24.72 13.15
N ILE A 553 -0.93 23.70 13.63
CA ILE A 553 0.52 23.60 13.50
C ILE A 553 0.93 23.43 12.03
N ALA A 554 0.22 22.59 11.27
CA ALA A 554 0.46 22.41 9.84
C ALA A 554 0.24 23.71 9.06
N ALA A 555 -0.82 24.46 9.36
CA ALA A 555 -1.07 25.77 8.75
C ALA A 555 0.04 26.79 9.11
N TYR A 556 0.56 26.74 10.33
CA TYR A 556 1.72 27.56 10.73
C TYR A 556 2.99 27.14 9.97
N TYR A 557 3.29 25.85 9.92
CA TYR A 557 4.42 25.29 9.21
C TYR A 557 4.40 25.66 7.72
N ALA A 558 3.24 25.52 7.07
CA ALA A 558 3.03 25.88 5.67
C ALA A 558 3.35 27.36 5.40
N ARG A 559 3.02 28.27 6.33
CA ARG A 559 3.31 29.70 6.20
C ARG A 559 4.79 30.06 6.39
N GLN A 560 5.54 29.27 7.15
CA GLN A 560 6.93 29.59 7.51
C GLN A 560 7.96 29.12 6.47
N GLY A 561 7.64 28.13 5.64
CA GLY A 561 8.66 27.59 4.75
C GLY A 561 8.22 26.53 3.75
N TYR A 562 6.91 26.30 3.58
CA TYR A 562 6.46 25.42 2.49
C TYR A 562 6.43 26.23 1.19
N PRO A 563 7.32 25.95 0.21
CA PRO A 563 7.38 26.74 -1.02
C PRO A 563 6.12 26.49 -1.83
N ARG A 564 5.36 27.55 -2.13
CA ARG A 564 4.12 27.45 -2.95
C ARG A 564 4.35 26.77 -4.31
N GLU A 565 5.56 26.89 -4.85
CA GLU A 565 5.98 26.27 -6.12
C GLU A 565 5.96 24.72 -6.09
N VAL A 566 5.90 24.10 -4.90
CA VAL A 566 5.78 22.64 -4.78
C VAL A 566 4.36 22.18 -5.10
N ASP A 567 3.33 22.93 -4.68
CA ASP A 567 1.92 22.58 -4.94
C ASP A 567 1.54 22.70 -6.43
N GLU A 568 2.29 23.48 -7.20
CA GLU A 568 2.07 23.63 -8.66
C GLU A 568 2.72 22.51 -9.48
N LYS A 569 3.62 21.72 -8.89
CA LYS A 569 4.42 20.69 -9.58
C LYS A 569 4.04 19.26 -9.23
N VAL A 570 3.25 19.06 -8.17
CA VAL A 570 2.73 17.78 -7.69
C VAL A 570 1.28 17.66 -8.12
#